data_AF-A0A7X9IJS4-F1
#
_entry.id   AF-A0A7X9IJS4-F1
#
_cell.length_a   1.000
_cell.length_b   1.000
_cell.length_c   1.000
_cell.angle_alpha   90.00
_cell.angle_beta   90.00
_cell.angle_gamma   90.00
#
_symmetry.space_group_name_H-M   'P 1'
#
loop_
_entity.id
_entity.type
_entity.pdbx_description
1 polymer ?
#
loop_
_entity_poly.entity_id
_entity_poly.type
_entity_poly.pdbx_seq_one_letter_code
_entity_poly.pdbx_strand_id
1 'polypeptide(L)'
;MRIYRLLPFLLILFISQTSDAFALKFPPARCKEFKGSIFKPCICPKHVPKTIKYRPSLAVCGGNAAAILSGAYGNSFSVVLRDSQNNDRVPAVGFNGCTKEEADLGLARCSAFKCQKTIRSGGKYICCFGDSGTSRTLSSATRMTIKLRDDPTSGNDPLIRVCLPGFDPDKKLN
;
A
#
# COMPACT_ATOMS: atom_id res chain seq x y z
N MET A 1 -9.76 46.74 -57.97
CA MET A 1 -9.91 45.37 -58.51
C MET A 1 -9.29 44.40 -57.52
N ARG A 2 -10.09 43.45 -57.03
CA ARG A 2 -9.83 42.26 -56.17
C ARG A 2 -8.93 42.40 -54.92
N ILE A 3 -9.62 42.48 -53.79
CA ILE A 3 -9.16 42.15 -52.43
C ILE A 3 -9.08 40.62 -52.31
N TYR A 4 -7.91 40.07 -51.93
CA TYR A 4 -7.79 38.68 -51.49
C TYR A 4 -7.51 38.64 -49.99
N ARG A 5 -8.54 38.27 -49.22
CA ARG A 5 -8.42 37.87 -47.82
C ARG A 5 -7.90 36.43 -47.76
N LEU A 6 -6.71 36.22 -47.21
CA LEU A 6 -6.23 34.90 -46.83
C LEU A 6 -6.52 34.69 -45.34
N LEU A 7 -7.53 33.86 -45.04
CA LEU A 7 -7.72 33.28 -43.72
C LEU A 7 -6.79 32.07 -43.58
N PRO A 8 -5.95 31.97 -42.53
CA PRO A 8 -5.36 30.70 -42.17
C PRO A 8 -6.39 29.87 -41.39
N PHE A 9 -6.91 28.82 -42.02
CA PHE A 9 -7.65 27.75 -41.35
C PHE A 9 -6.66 26.98 -40.45
N LEU A 10 -6.69 27.29 -39.16
CA LEU A 10 -5.96 26.54 -38.14
C LEU A 10 -6.73 25.25 -37.83
N LEU A 11 -6.35 24.16 -38.51
CA LEU A 11 -6.90 22.83 -38.30
C LEU A 11 -6.27 22.23 -37.02
N ILE A 12 -6.92 22.42 -35.87
CA ILE A 12 -6.53 21.78 -34.61
C ILE A 12 -7.05 20.33 -34.65
N LEU A 13 -6.16 19.38 -34.95
CA LEU A 13 -6.39 17.97 -34.72
C LEU A 13 -6.38 17.71 -33.20
N PHE A 14 -7.57 17.52 -32.62
CA PHE A 14 -7.70 16.89 -31.30
C PHE A 14 -7.35 15.41 -31.45
N ILE A 15 -6.09 15.07 -31.18
CA ILE A 15 -5.69 13.68 -30.93
C ILE A 15 -6.29 13.31 -29.57
N SER A 16 -7.44 12.64 -29.57
CA SER A 16 -7.97 11.96 -28.40
C SER A 16 -6.97 10.89 -27.98
N GLN A 17 -6.13 11.20 -26.99
CA GLN A 17 -5.36 10.19 -26.28
C GLN A 17 -6.35 9.30 -25.54
N THR A 18 -6.69 8.16 -26.14
CA THR A 18 -7.26 7.02 -25.42
C THR A 18 -6.19 6.55 -24.44
N SER A 19 -6.24 7.12 -23.24
CA SER A 19 -5.57 6.57 -22.09
C SER A 19 -6.29 5.26 -21.78
N ASP A 20 -5.92 4.19 -22.48
CA ASP A 20 -6.11 2.83 -22.00
C ASP A 20 -5.22 2.71 -20.77
N ALA A 21 -5.70 3.27 -19.66
CA ALA A 21 -5.29 2.86 -18.35
C ALA A 21 -5.58 1.36 -18.31
N PHE A 22 -4.52 0.57 -18.48
CA PHE A 22 -4.51 -0.83 -18.10
C PHE A 22 -4.91 -0.88 -16.63
N ALA A 23 -6.22 -0.93 -16.39
CA ALA A 23 -6.76 -1.32 -15.11
C ALA A 23 -6.27 -2.75 -14.92
N LEU A 24 -5.21 -2.90 -14.12
CA LEU A 24 -4.76 -4.19 -13.64
C LEU A 24 -5.99 -4.87 -13.02
N LYS A 25 -6.60 -5.78 -13.77
CA LYS A 25 -7.67 -6.64 -13.25
C LYS A 25 -7.01 -7.54 -12.23
N PHE A 26 -7.02 -7.12 -10.98
CA PHE A 26 -6.60 -7.95 -9.87
C PHE A 26 -7.55 -9.15 -9.81
N PRO A 27 -7.03 -10.38 -9.67
CA PRO A 27 -7.89 -11.54 -9.51
C PRO A 27 -8.81 -11.32 -8.30
N PRO A 28 -10.09 -11.71 -8.38
CA PRO A 28 -10.99 -11.62 -7.24
C PRO A 28 -10.35 -12.37 -6.06
N ALA A 29 -10.29 -11.72 -4.90
CA ALA A 29 -9.73 -12.31 -3.69
C ALA A 29 -10.55 -13.56 -3.32
N ARG A 30 -10.13 -14.74 -3.78
CA ARG A 30 -10.78 -16.00 -3.43
C ARG A 30 -10.33 -16.38 -2.03
N CYS A 31 -11.22 -16.19 -1.06
CA CYS A 31 -11.09 -16.70 0.30
C CYS A 31 -11.18 -18.23 0.28
N LYS A 32 -10.09 -18.94 -0.04
CA LYS A 32 -9.99 -20.34 0.34
C LYS A 32 -9.61 -20.38 1.82
N GLU A 33 -10.47 -20.97 2.64
CA GLU A 33 -10.09 -21.48 3.95
C GLU A 33 -8.90 -22.42 3.76
N PHE A 34 -7.69 -21.94 4.06
CA PHE A 34 -6.57 -22.85 4.25
C PHE A 34 -6.82 -23.54 5.59
N LYS A 35 -7.39 -24.75 5.55
CA LYS A 35 -7.43 -25.64 6.73
C LYS A 35 -5.99 -25.76 7.26
N GLY A 36 -5.74 -25.22 8.44
CA GLY A 36 -4.41 -25.15 9.07
C GLY A 36 -3.79 -23.76 9.18
N SER A 37 -4.37 -22.73 8.55
CA SER A 37 -3.96 -21.34 8.72
C SER A 37 -4.68 -20.71 9.92
N ILE A 38 -3.92 -20.24 10.91
CA ILE A 38 -4.42 -19.40 12.03
C ILE A 38 -4.92 -18.02 11.52
N PHE A 39 -4.76 -17.74 10.22
CA PHE A 39 -5.11 -16.47 9.58
C PHE A 39 -6.38 -16.64 8.71
N LYS A 40 -7.50 -16.09 9.18
CA LYS A 40 -8.68 -15.85 8.32
C LYS A 40 -8.32 -14.81 7.24
N PRO A 41 -8.46 -15.11 5.94
CA PRO A 41 -8.31 -14.11 4.89
C PRO A 41 -9.35 -12.99 5.05
N CYS A 42 -8.86 -11.75 5.03
CA CYS A 42 -9.55 -10.50 4.69
C CYS A 42 -11.01 -10.27 5.14
N ILE A 43 -11.20 -9.98 6.44
CA ILE A 43 -12.13 -8.92 6.84
C ILE A 43 -11.34 -8.03 7.80
N CYS A 44 -10.81 -6.90 7.33
CA CYS A 44 -10.45 -5.85 8.29
C CYS A 44 -11.71 -5.03 8.54
N PRO A 45 -11.96 -4.59 9.78
CA PRO A 45 -13.11 -3.74 10.07
C PRO A 45 -13.12 -2.52 9.14
N LYS A 46 -14.28 -2.24 8.52
CA LYS A 46 -14.45 -1.11 7.57
C LYS A 46 -14.06 0.23 8.19
N HIS A 47 -14.25 0.37 9.50
CA HIS A 47 -13.94 1.61 10.20
C HIS A 47 -12.48 1.67 10.62
N VAL A 48 -11.71 2.47 9.89
CA VAL A 48 -10.35 2.82 10.27
C VAL A 48 -10.41 4.00 11.24
N PRO A 49 -9.89 3.87 12.47
CA PRO A 49 -9.81 4.99 13.41
C PRO A 49 -9.14 6.21 12.80
N LYS A 50 -9.62 7.42 13.10
CA LYS A 50 -9.05 8.69 12.57
C LYS A 50 -7.56 8.90 12.92
N THR A 51 -7.08 8.19 13.94
CA THR A 51 -5.68 8.16 14.40
C THR A 51 -4.77 7.25 13.57
N ILE A 52 -5.31 6.51 12.60
CA ILE A 52 -4.57 5.69 11.65
C ILE A 52 -4.85 6.24 10.25
N LYS A 53 -3.82 6.75 9.57
CA LYS A 53 -3.95 7.29 8.23
C LYS A 53 -2.95 6.63 7.29
N TYR A 54 -3.43 6.16 6.16
CA TYR A 54 -2.58 5.76 5.03
C TYR A 54 -2.44 6.90 4.03
N ARG A 55 -1.26 7.02 3.42
CA ARG A 55 -0.95 7.93 2.33
C ARG A 55 -0.23 7.14 1.24
N PRO A 56 -0.80 7.00 0.03
CA PRO A 56 -0.11 6.32 -1.07
C PRO A 56 1.21 6.99 -1.47
N SER A 57 1.34 8.30 -1.22
CA SER A 57 2.59 9.04 -1.42
C SER A 57 2.70 10.15 -0.38
N LEU A 58 3.89 10.32 0.20
CA LEU A 58 4.18 11.37 1.17
C LEU A 58 5.58 11.95 0.95
N ALA A 59 5.67 13.27 0.82
CA ALA A 59 6.92 13.98 0.53
C ALA A 59 8.04 13.71 1.55
N VAL A 60 7.71 13.66 2.84
CA VAL A 60 8.69 13.36 3.91
C VAL A 60 9.25 11.93 3.84
N CYS A 61 8.57 11.05 3.10
CA CYS A 61 8.99 9.70 2.77
C CYS A 61 9.61 9.61 1.36
N GLY A 62 10.00 10.73 0.75
CA GLY A 62 10.58 10.76 -0.60
C GLY A 62 9.58 10.39 -1.71
N GLY A 63 8.27 10.56 -1.46
CA GLY A 63 7.23 10.16 -2.41
C GLY A 63 6.73 8.72 -2.22
N ASN A 64 7.33 7.95 -1.30
CA ASN A 64 6.85 6.62 -0.96
C ASN A 64 5.55 6.66 -0.15
N ALA A 65 4.87 5.53 -0.10
CA ALA A 65 3.71 5.34 0.75
C ALA A 65 4.08 5.49 2.22
N ALA A 66 3.10 5.90 3.03
CA ALA A 66 3.27 6.09 4.45
C ALA A 66 2.04 5.69 5.26
N ALA A 67 2.29 5.17 6.46
CA ALA A 67 1.32 5.10 7.54
C ALA A 67 1.62 6.18 8.58
N ILE A 68 0.61 6.95 8.97
CA ILE A 68 0.70 7.98 10.00
C ILE A 68 -0.19 7.56 11.15
N LEU A 69 0.43 7.26 12.28
CA LEU A 69 -0.22 6.77 13.50
C LEU A 69 -0.11 7.82 14.60
N SER A 70 -1.16 7.97 15.41
CA SER A 70 -1.17 8.89 16.57
C SER A 70 -1.95 8.31 17.75
N GLY A 71 -1.89 8.99 18.90
CA GLY A 71 -2.58 8.54 20.11
C GLY A 71 -2.07 7.17 20.57
N ALA A 72 -2.98 6.24 20.85
CA ALA A 72 -2.64 4.88 21.27
C ALA A 72 -1.74 4.10 20.27
N TYR A 73 -1.69 4.52 19.00
CA TYR A 73 -0.89 3.88 17.96
C TYR A 73 0.42 4.63 17.67
N GLY A 74 0.64 5.79 18.29
CA GLY A 74 1.83 6.63 18.07
C GLY A 74 3.14 6.00 18.54
N ASN A 75 3.08 4.95 19.36
CA ASN A 75 4.24 4.20 19.86
C ASN A 75 4.30 2.76 19.32
N SER A 76 3.67 2.50 18.18
CA SER A 76 3.67 1.15 17.58
C SER A 76 5.08 0.65 17.32
N PHE A 77 5.28 -0.64 17.56
CA PHE A 77 6.55 -1.32 17.34
C PHE A 77 6.85 -1.51 15.86
N SER A 78 5.89 -2.05 15.10
CA SER A 78 6.05 -2.25 13.67
C SER A 78 4.75 -2.07 12.90
N VAL A 79 4.87 -1.65 11.65
CA VAL A 79 3.76 -1.48 10.72
C VAL A 79 4.12 -2.12 9.39
N VAL A 80 3.19 -2.90 8.86
CA VAL A 80 3.39 -3.70 7.65
C VAL A 80 2.13 -3.66 6.80
N LEU A 81 2.29 -3.38 5.51
CA LEU A 81 1.22 -3.55 4.52
C LEU A 81 1.06 -5.03 4.17
N ARG A 82 -0.15 -5.45 3.79
CA ARG A 82 -0.41 -6.81 3.34
C ARG A 82 -1.31 -6.80 2.11
N ASP A 83 -1.05 -7.73 1.20
CA ASP A 83 -1.95 -8.01 0.08
C ASP A 83 -3.19 -8.81 0.52
N SER A 84 -4.07 -9.16 -0.44
CA SER A 84 -5.27 -9.95 -0.19
C SER A 84 -5.00 -11.40 0.25
N GLN A 85 -3.77 -11.89 0.06
CA GLN A 85 -3.30 -13.21 0.47
C GLN A 85 -2.50 -13.17 1.78
N ASN A 86 -2.45 -12.01 2.46
CA ASN A 86 -1.67 -11.77 3.67
C ASN A 86 -0.13 -11.83 3.48
N ASN A 87 0.37 -11.67 2.26
CA ASN A 87 1.80 -11.55 2.02
C ASN A 87 2.30 -10.13 2.34
N ASP A 88 3.49 -10.05 2.94
CA ASP A 88 4.27 -8.82 3.14
C ASP A 88 5.69 -8.93 2.57
N ARG A 89 5.95 -9.91 1.70
CA ARG A 89 7.28 -10.23 1.17
C ARG A 89 7.35 -10.07 -0.35
N VAL A 90 6.69 -9.05 -0.90
CA VAL A 90 6.65 -8.83 -2.34
C VAL A 90 7.45 -7.57 -2.72
N PRO A 91 8.33 -7.64 -3.74
CA PRO A 91 8.81 -8.87 -4.39
C PRO A 91 9.74 -9.65 -3.44
N ALA A 92 9.68 -10.99 -3.48
CA ALA A 92 10.45 -11.85 -2.57
C ALA A 92 11.95 -11.89 -2.90
N VAL A 93 12.36 -11.37 -4.06
CA VAL A 93 13.75 -11.26 -4.50
C VAL A 93 13.88 -9.96 -5.28
N GLY A 94 15.04 -9.30 -5.20
CA GLY A 94 15.35 -8.13 -6.00
C GLY A 94 14.88 -6.79 -5.45
N PHE A 95 14.06 -6.77 -4.38
CA PHE A 95 13.81 -5.51 -3.67
C PHE A 95 15.08 -5.06 -2.94
N ASN A 96 15.56 -3.85 -3.23
CA ASN A 96 16.86 -3.34 -2.76
C ASN A 96 18.02 -4.32 -2.98
N GLY A 97 17.96 -5.13 -4.04
CA GLY A 97 19.00 -6.12 -4.34
C GLY A 97 19.06 -7.33 -3.41
N CYS A 98 18.06 -7.55 -2.55
CA CYS A 98 18.08 -8.71 -1.66
C CYS A 98 18.02 -10.04 -2.41
N THR A 99 18.77 -11.03 -1.92
CA THR A 99 18.62 -12.42 -2.33
C THR A 99 17.35 -13.03 -1.75
N LYS A 100 17.00 -14.23 -2.22
CA LYS A 100 15.85 -14.98 -1.70
C LYS A 100 16.03 -15.30 -0.21
N GLU A 101 17.23 -15.73 0.17
CA GLU A 101 17.56 -16.10 1.55
C GLU A 101 17.38 -14.89 2.48
N GLU A 102 17.85 -13.71 2.07
CA GLU A 102 17.70 -12.48 2.84
C GLU A 102 16.24 -12.03 2.98
N ALA A 103 15.44 -12.21 1.93
CA ALA A 103 14.00 -11.93 1.98
C ALA A 103 13.25 -12.93 2.86
N ASP A 104 13.68 -14.20 2.88
CA ASP A 104 13.09 -15.26 3.70
C ASP A 104 13.34 -15.04 5.21
N LEU A 105 14.45 -14.38 5.57
CA LEU A 105 14.69 -13.85 6.93
C LEU A 105 13.70 -12.75 7.33
N GLY A 106 12.92 -12.20 6.39
CA GLY A 106 11.90 -11.22 6.68
C GLY A 106 12.46 -9.83 7.05
N LEU A 107 13.67 -9.50 6.59
CA LEU A 107 14.29 -8.20 6.83
C LEU A 107 13.44 -7.07 6.24
N ALA A 108 13.34 -5.95 6.95
CA ALA A 108 12.57 -4.79 6.49
C ALA A 108 13.08 -4.30 5.11
N ARG A 109 14.40 -4.17 4.96
CA ARG A 109 15.04 -3.70 3.72
C ARG A 109 14.69 -4.50 2.45
N CYS A 110 14.26 -5.75 2.61
CA CYS A 110 13.97 -6.67 1.51
C CYS A 110 12.49 -6.68 1.12
N SER A 111 11.66 -5.79 1.66
CA SER A 111 10.24 -5.72 1.31
C SER A 111 9.72 -4.29 1.23
N ALA A 112 9.11 -3.95 0.09
CA ALA A 112 8.40 -2.68 -0.09
C ALA A 112 7.25 -2.49 0.92
N PHE A 113 6.66 -3.59 1.38
CA PHE A 113 5.48 -3.60 2.27
C PHE A 113 5.84 -3.30 3.73
N LYS A 114 7.12 -3.43 4.09
CA LYS A 114 7.61 -3.19 5.45
C LYS A 114 8.09 -1.76 5.60
N CYS A 115 8.00 -1.27 6.83
CA CYS A 115 8.54 0.03 7.19
C CYS A 115 10.04 0.11 6.93
N GLN A 116 10.47 0.99 6.03
CA GLN A 116 11.90 1.23 5.75
C GLN A 116 12.48 2.31 6.64
N LYS A 117 11.69 3.34 6.89
CA LYS A 117 12.10 4.50 7.69
C LYS A 117 10.97 4.89 8.63
N THR A 118 11.33 5.10 9.89
CA THR A 118 10.42 5.63 10.90
C THR A 118 10.77 7.09 11.19
N ILE A 119 9.75 7.93 11.28
CA ILE A 119 9.89 9.32 11.71
C ILE A 119 8.91 9.55 12.86
N ARG A 120 9.41 10.06 13.99
CA ARG A 120 8.60 10.40 15.15
C ARG A 120 8.57 11.91 15.33
N SER A 121 7.39 12.51 15.36
CA SER A 121 7.23 13.95 15.55
C SER A 121 5.84 14.29 16.10
N GLY A 122 5.78 15.11 17.15
CA GLY A 122 4.53 15.61 17.72
C GLY A 122 3.53 14.50 18.12
N GLY A 123 4.00 13.42 18.76
CA GLY A 123 3.17 12.28 19.14
C GLY A 123 2.67 11.42 17.98
N LYS A 124 3.22 11.65 16.77
CA LYS A 124 2.94 10.85 15.58
C LYS A 124 4.11 9.92 15.27
N TYR A 125 3.77 8.72 14.84
CA TYR A 125 4.67 7.77 14.23
C TYR A 125 4.34 7.71 12.74
N ILE A 126 5.32 8.07 11.92
CA ILE A 126 5.23 8.00 10.47
C ILE A 126 6.14 6.86 10.02
N CYS A 127 5.51 5.83 9.46
CA CYS A 127 6.20 4.73 8.83
C CYS A 127 6.22 4.94 7.33
N CYS A 128 7.40 5.12 6.76
CA CYS A 128 7.64 5.20 5.32
C CYS A 128 7.92 3.80 4.77
N PHE A 129 7.13 3.40 3.77
CA PHE A 129 7.28 2.13 3.07
C PHE A 129 8.34 2.22 1.97
N GLY A 130 8.66 1.08 1.35
CA GLY A 130 9.76 1.01 0.39
C GLY A 130 9.43 1.49 -1.02
N ASP A 131 8.16 1.78 -1.30
CA ASP A 131 7.72 2.23 -2.63
C ASP A 131 6.46 3.12 -2.49
N SER A 132 6.03 3.74 -3.58
CA SER A 132 4.76 4.44 -3.67
C SER A 132 3.57 3.47 -3.69
N GLY A 133 2.46 3.85 -3.07
CA GLY A 133 1.23 3.03 -3.01
C GLY A 133 0.55 2.86 -4.37
N THR A 134 0.91 3.70 -5.34
CA THR A 134 0.46 3.60 -6.73
C THR A 134 1.39 2.75 -7.60
N SER A 135 2.51 2.24 -7.06
CA SER A 135 3.43 1.39 -7.81
C SER A 135 2.82 0.02 -8.10
N ARG A 136 3.37 -0.68 -9.09
CA ARG A 136 3.01 -2.07 -9.36
C ARG A 136 3.20 -2.97 -8.14
N THR A 137 4.19 -2.67 -7.29
CA THR A 137 4.51 -3.44 -6.09
C THR A 137 3.44 -3.29 -5.01
N LEU A 138 3.12 -2.04 -4.62
CA LEU A 138 2.23 -1.77 -3.50
C LEU A 138 0.76 -1.56 -3.88
N SER A 139 0.42 -1.44 -5.16
CA SER A 139 -0.98 -1.36 -5.61
C SER A 139 -1.83 -2.58 -5.22
N SER A 140 -1.18 -3.71 -4.91
CA SER A 140 -1.84 -4.92 -4.41
C SER A 140 -2.10 -4.91 -2.90
N ALA A 141 -1.58 -3.93 -2.17
CA ALA A 141 -1.80 -3.82 -0.74
C ALA A 141 -3.27 -3.51 -0.44
N THR A 142 -3.88 -4.28 0.45
CA THR A 142 -5.30 -4.15 0.81
C THR A 142 -5.50 -3.76 2.27
N ARG A 143 -4.50 -4.02 3.13
CA ARG A 143 -4.58 -3.76 4.56
C ARG A 143 -3.24 -3.34 5.17
N MET A 144 -3.35 -2.82 6.38
CA MET A 144 -2.22 -2.51 7.25
C MET A 144 -2.34 -3.32 8.54
N THR A 145 -1.23 -3.93 8.96
CA THR A 145 -1.08 -4.59 10.27
C THR A 145 -0.14 -3.75 11.11
N ILE A 146 -0.58 -3.42 12.32
CA ILE A 146 0.16 -2.59 13.29
C ILE A 146 0.38 -3.44 14.53
N LYS A 147 1.64 -3.69 14.88
CA LYS A 147 2.00 -4.29 16.17
C LYS A 147 2.25 -3.19 17.19
N LEU A 148 1.55 -3.23 18.32
CA LEU A 148 1.70 -2.21 19.35
C LEU A 148 2.90 -2.46 20.27
N ARG A 149 3.33 -3.72 20.41
CA ARG A 149 4.47 -4.14 21.22
C ARG A 149 5.24 -5.25 20.50
N ASP A 150 6.48 -5.48 20.94
CA ASP A 150 7.31 -6.62 20.57
C ASP A 150 7.43 -7.51 21.79
N ASP A 151 6.55 -8.49 21.93
CA ASP A 151 6.71 -9.55 22.91
C ASP A 151 7.21 -10.81 22.21
N PRO A 152 8.53 -11.04 22.18
CA PRO A 152 9.09 -12.22 21.52
C PRO A 152 8.69 -13.54 22.22
N THR A 153 8.11 -13.47 23.42
CA THR A 153 7.72 -14.63 24.23
C THR A 153 6.23 -14.97 24.15
N SER A 154 5.43 -14.12 23.48
CA SER A 154 3.98 -14.26 23.44
C SER A 154 3.42 -14.18 22.03
N GLY A 155 2.67 -15.20 21.62
CA GLY A 155 1.88 -15.15 20.38
C GLY A 155 0.70 -14.15 20.43
N ASN A 156 0.47 -13.52 21.58
CA ASN A 156 -0.67 -12.62 21.83
C ASN A 156 -0.29 -11.13 21.76
N ASP A 157 0.77 -10.79 21.02
CA ASP A 157 1.13 -9.41 20.72
C ASP A 157 -0.13 -8.59 20.37
N PRO A 158 -0.41 -7.47 21.07
CA PRO A 158 -1.53 -6.63 20.74
C PRO A 158 -1.31 -6.06 19.33
N LEU A 159 -2.14 -6.51 18.41
CA LEU A 159 -2.07 -6.19 16.99
C LEU A 159 -3.39 -5.58 16.52
N ILE A 160 -3.28 -4.61 15.62
CA ILE A 160 -4.40 -3.92 15.00
C ILE A 160 -4.33 -4.13 13.50
N ARG A 161 -5.48 -4.39 12.88
CA ARG A 161 -5.60 -4.62 11.44
C ARG A 161 -6.66 -3.70 10.88
N VAL A 162 -6.32 -2.96 9.83
CA VAL A 162 -7.23 -1.99 9.19
C VAL A 162 -7.17 -2.11 7.67
N CYS A 163 -8.31 -1.93 7.00
CA CYS A 163 -8.36 -1.82 5.54
C CYS A 163 -7.63 -0.55 5.09
N LEU A 164 -6.98 -0.60 3.93
CA LEU A 164 -6.52 0.63 3.28
C LEU A 164 -7.71 1.37 2.64
N PRO A 165 -7.66 2.72 2.56
CA PRO A 165 -8.68 3.49 1.85
C PRO A 165 -8.85 3.00 0.40
N GLY A 166 -10.10 2.83 -0.05
CA GLY A 166 -10.41 2.35 -1.40
C GLY A 166 -10.51 0.83 -1.53
N PHE A 167 -10.06 0.06 -0.54
CA PHE A 167 -10.36 -1.36 -0.43
C PHE A 167 -11.67 -1.56 0.33
N ASP A 168 -12.70 -2.03 -0.38
CA ASP A 168 -13.96 -2.46 0.23
C ASP A 168 -14.07 -3.99 0.12
N PRO A 169 -13.97 -4.74 1.23
CA PRO A 169 -14.02 -6.20 1.21
C PRO A 169 -15.38 -6.74 0.71
N ASP A 170 -16.44 -5.93 0.76
CA ASP A 170 -17.79 -6.34 0.34
C ASP A 170 -18.10 -5.95 -1.11
N LYS A 171 -17.24 -5.14 -1.73
CA LYS A 171 -17.43 -4.74 -3.12
C LYS A 171 -16.99 -5.88 -4.02
N LYS A 172 -17.98 -6.63 -4.56
CA LYS A 172 -17.74 -7.58 -5.65
C LYS A 172 -17.02 -6.84 -6.78
N LEU A 173 -15.83 -7.31 -7.14
CA LEU A 173 -15.13 -6.88 -8.34
C LEU A 173 -15.93 -7.42 -9.53
N ASN A 174 -16.69 -6.56 -10.19
CA ASN A 174 -17.41 -6.87 -11.44
C ASN A 174 -16.43 -7.02 -12.61
#